data_AF-A0A3M1GE50-F1
#
_entry.id   AF-A0A3M1GE50-F1
#
_cell.length_a   1.000
_cell.length_b   1.000
_cell.length_c   1.000
_cell.angle_alpha   90.00
_cell.angle_beta   90.00
_cell.angle_gamma   90.00
#
_symmetry.space_group_name_H-M   'P 1'
#
loop_
_entity.id
_entity.type
_entity.pdbx_description
1 polymer ?
#
loop_
_entity_poly.entity_id
_entity_poly.type
_entity_poly.pdbx_seq_one_letter_code
_entity_poly.pdbx_strand_id
1 'polypeptide(L)'
;MFLSSLMVRYLAPEAVGHGTEKVIEAVHRKAGKISLPVIPVKFTATIVTLATGGSVGKEGPCAQIGGGVASLFADILRFDDRDRRKLVICGISAGFSTVFGTPIAGAIFGIEV
;
A
#
# COMPACT_ATOMS: atom_id res chain seq x y z
N MET A 1 13.47 16.39 0.19
CA MET A 1 13.47 15.99 -1.24
C MET A 1 14.69 15.18 -1.67
N PHE A 2 15.93 15.66 -1.47
CA PHE A 2 17.12 14.88 -1.86
C PHE A 2 17.34 13.63 -0.99
N LEU A 3 17.17 13.73 0.34
CA LEU A 3 17.27 12.57 1.25
C LEU A 3 16.19 11.52 1.05
N SER A 4 14.93 11.92 0.82
CA SER A 4 13.83 10.99 0.56
C SER A 4 14.01 10.26 -0.78
N SER A 5 14.50 10.96 -1.80
CA SER A 5 14.88 10.38 -3.09
C SER A 5 16.06 9.40 -2.98
N LEU A 6 17.05 9.70 -2.13
CA LEU A 6 18.19 8.81 -1.88
C LEU A 6 17.78 7.52 -1.13
N MET A 7 16.95 7.62 -0.09
CA MET A 7 16.48 6.45 0.67
C MET A 7 15.66 5.48 -0.18
N VAL A 8 14.75 6.00 -1.03
CA VAL A 8 13.94 5.17 -1.93
C VAL A 8 14.83 4.50 -2.99
N ARG A 9 15.80 5.22 -3.56
CA ARG A 9 16.71 4.66 -4.57
C ARG A 9 17.67 3.60 -4.01
N TYR A 10 18.15 3.75 -2.78
CA TYR A 10 19.16 2.84 -2.22
C TYR A 10 18.57 1.65 -1.45
N LEU A 11 17.36 1.79 -0.88
CA LEU A 11 16.81 0.78 0.05
C LEU A 11 15.61 0.00 -0.49
N ALA A 12 14.79 0.59 -1.37
CA ALA A 12 13.65 -0.10 -1.98
C ALA A 12 13.25 0.54 -3.32
N PRO A 13 13.86 0.14 -4.45
CA PRO A 13 13.47 0.63 -5.77
C PRO A 13 11.99 0.34 -6.11
N GLU A 14 11.36 -0.66 -5.48
CA GLU A 14 9.92 -0.95 -5.53
C GLU A 14 9.03 0.15 -4.91
N ALA A 15 9.60 1.04 -4.08
CA ALA A 15 8.88 2.14 -3.44
C ALA A 15 8.81 3.41 -4.31
N VAL A 16 9.46 3.43 -5.47
CA VAL A 16 9.35 4.51 -6.46
C VAL A 16 7.91 4.59 -7.01
N GLY A 17 7.39 5.80 -7.16
CA GLY A 17 6.05 6.05 -7.69
C GLY A 17 4.96 6.08 -6.61
N HIS A 18 3.72 6.27 -7.05
CA HIS A 18 2.58 6.53 -6.15
C HIS A 18 2.32 5.33 -5.22
N GLY A 19 2.57 4.11 -5.70
CA GLY A 19 2.34 2.87 -4.94
C GLY A 19 1.01 2.21 -5.24
N THR A 20 0.05 2.98 -5.73
CA THR A 20 -1.23 2.47 -6.21
C THR A 20 -1.04 1.45 -7.33
N GLU A 21 -0.13 1.69 -8.28
CA GLU A 21 0.13 0.75 -9.38
C GLU A 21 0.65 -0.60 -8.88
N LYS A 22 1.51 -0.58 -7.85
CA LYS A 22 2.07 -1.79 -7.24
C LYS A 22 1.02 -2.61 -6.50
N VAL A 23 0.03 -1.93 -5.91
CA VAL A 23 -1.11 -2.58 -5.25
C VAL A 23 -2.04 -3.23 -6.28
N ILE A 24 -2.38 -2.51 -7.36
CA ILE A 24 -3.17 -3.04 -8.48
C ILE A 24 -2.46 -4.26 -9.09
N GLU A 25 -1.16 -4.14 -9.38
CA GLU A 25 -0.34 -5.23 -9.90
C GLU A 25 -0.34 -6.44 -8.95
N ALA A 26 -0.22 -6.21 -7.65
CA ALA A 26 -0.23 -7.28 -6.65
C ALA A 26 -1.58 -8.02 -6.66
N VAL A 27 -2.69 -7.29 -6.62
CA VAL A 27 -4.06 -7.84 -6.65
C VAL A 27 -4.31 -8.63 -7.95
N HIS A 28 -3.91 -8.09 -9.10
CA HIS A 28 -4.24 -8.65 -10.41
C HIS A 28 -3.26 -9.75 -10.89
N ARG A 29 -1.95 -9.57 -10.67
CA ARG A 29 -0.91 -10.46 -11.23
C ARG A 29 -0.23 -11.35 -10.20
N LYS A 30 -0.28 -10.99 -8.92
CA LYS A 30 0.39 -11.72 -7.83
C LYS A 30 -0.59 -12.29 -6.81
N ALA A 31 -1.87 -12.45 -7.17
CA ALA A 31 -2.93 -12.95 -6.28
C ALA A 31 -3.00 -12.23 -4.91
N GLY A 32 -2.67 -10.95 -4.85
CA GLY A 32 -2.62 -10.13 -3.64
C GLY A 32 -1.33 -10.24 -2.81
N LYS A 33 -0.27 -10.89 -3.31
CA LYS A 33 1.01 -10.95 -2.59
C LYS A 33 1.72 -9.61 -2.67
N ILE A 34 1.93 -8.98 -1.53
CA ILE A 34 2.64 -7.71 -1.40
C ILE A 34 3.90 -7.92 -0.58
N SER A 35 5.03 -7.44 -1.10
CA SER A 35 6.32 -7.54 -0.41
C SER A 35 6.31 -6.71 0.88
N LEU A 36 6.29 -7.41 2.02
CA LEU A 36 6.40 -6.88 3.38
C LEU A 36 7.46 -5.79 3.60
N PRO A 37 8.70 -5.88 3.07
CA PRO A 37 9.71 -4.84 3.31
C PRO A 37 9.35 -3.49 2.68
N VAL A 38 8.41 -3.44 1.73
CA VAL A 38 8.01 -2.18 1.08
C VAL A 38 7.12 -1.33 2.00
N ILE A 39 6.41 -1.95 2.95
CA ILE A 39 5.50 -1.29 3.88
C ILE A 39 6.23 -0.29 4.81
N PRO A 40 7.24 -0.70 5.62
CA PRO A 40 7.92 0.22 6.53
C PRO A 40 8.75 1.27 5.79
N VAL A 41 9.35 0.91 4.65
CA VAL A 41 10.16 1.84 3.85
C VAL A 41 9.28 2.95 3.27
N LYS A 42 8.13 2.61 2.71
CA LYS A 42 7.23 3.61 2.11
C LYS A 42 6.54 4.48 3.16
N PHE A 43 6.15 3.89 4.28
CA PHE A 43 5.62 4.65 5.42
C PHE A 43 6.62 5.70 5.92
N THR A 44 7.88 5.30 6.15
CA THR A 44 8.94 6.21 6.63
C THR A 44 9.25 7.29 5.60
N ALA A 45 9.34 6.92 4.31
CA ALA A 45 9.59 7.88 3.23
C ALA A 45 8.46 8.92 3.08
N THR A 46 7.20 8.50 3.21
CA THR A 46 6.04 9.40 3.19
C THR A 46 6.04 10.33 4.39
N ILE A 47 6.30 9.85 5.60
CA ILE A 47 6.39 10.68 6.81
C ILE A 47 7.49 11.72 6.66
N VAL A 48 8.69 11.33 6.23
CA VAL A 48 9.80 12.27 6.05
C VAL A 48 9.45 13.30 4.99
N THR A 49 8.83 12.90 3.88
CA THR A 49 8.44 13.84 2.82
C THR A 49 7.40 14.85 3.32
N LEU A 50 6.36 14.39 4.01
CA LEU A 50 5.34 15.26 4.62
C LEU A 50 5.94 16.20 5.68
N ALA A 51 6.80 15.68 6.55
CA ALA A 51 7.46 16.46 7.61
C ALA A 51 8.39 17.54 7.05
N THR A 52 8.99 17.29 5.88
CA THR A 52 9.83 18.28 5.17
C THR A 52 9.04 19.27 4.30
N GLY A 53 7.70 19.24 4.34
CA GLY A 53 6.85 20.13 3.55
C GLY A 53 6.74 19.77 2.07
N GLY A 54 7.08 18.52 1.70
CA GLY A 54 6.94 18.01 0.33
C GLY A 54 5.48 17.70 -0.03
N SER A 55 5.10 17.96 -1.28
CA SER A 55 3.80 17.56 -1.81
C SER A 55 3.78 16.06 -2.11
N VAL A 56 2.93 15.30 -1.43
CA VAL A 56 2.74 13.87 -1.66
C VAL A 56 1.28 13.47 -1.39
N GLY A 57 0.71 12.67 -2.28
CA GLY A 57 -0.61 12.07 -2.10
C GLY A 57 -0.58 10.97 -1.03
N LYS A 58 -1.60 10.92 -0.17
CA LYS A 58 -1.74 9.88 0.87
C LYS A 58 -2.32 8.57 0.33
N GLU A 59 -2.99 8.62 -0.82
CA GLU A 59 -3.76 7.51 -1.40
C GLU A 59 -2.93 6.23 -1.60
N GLY A 60 -1.80 6.34 -2.28
CA GLY A 60 -0.93 5.20 -2.58
C GLY A 60 -0.30 4.57 -1.33
N PRO A 61 0.27 5.35 -0.40
CA PRO A 61 0.74 4.83 0.90
C PRO A 61 -0.35 4.08 1.68
N CYS A 62 -1.57 4.63 1.77
CA CYS A 62 -2.68 4.00 2.50
C CYS A 62 -3.07 2.65 1.91
N ALA A 63 -3.23 2.59 0.58
CA ALA A 63 -3.55 1.37 -0.13
C ALA A 63 -2.46 0.31 0.05
N GLN A 64 -1.19 0.72 -0.05
CA GLN A 64 -0.06 -0.19 0.00
C GLN A 64 0.20 -0.73 1.41
N ILE A 65 0.02 0.09 2.44
CA ILE A 65 0.11 -0.35 3.84
C ILE A 65 -1.06 -1.27 4.19
N GLY A 66 -2.30 -0.86 3.89
CA GLY A 66 -3.50 -1.64 4.18
C GLY A 66 -3.51 -3.00 3.47
N GLY A 67 -3.23 -3.00 2.17
CA GLY A 67 -3.10 -4.23 1.38
C GLY A 67 -1.92 -5.09 1.83
N GLY A 68 -0.78 -4.48 2.17
CA GLY A 68 0.39 -5.19 2.65
C GLY A 68 0.18 -5.91 3.98
N VAL A 69 -0.48 -5.24 4.93
CA VAL A 69 -0.87 -5.86 6.21
C VAL A 69 -1.86 -7.00 5.97
N ALA A 70 -2.87 -6.80 5.12
CA ALA A 70 -3.81 -7.87 4.76
C ALA A 70 -3.12 -9.06 4.06
N SER A 71 -2.14 -8.82 3.20
CA SER A 71 -1.33 -9.88 2.57
C SER A 71 -0.56 -10.68 3.61
N LEU A 72 0.02 -10.02 4.62
CA LEU A 72 0.71 -10.70 5.73
C LEU A 72 -0.26 -11.59 6.51
N PHE A 73 -1.44 -11.06 6.86
CA PHE A 73 -2.46 -11.85 7.54
C PHE A 73 -2.92 -13.05 6.69
N ALA A 74 -3.03 -12.90 5.38
CA ALA A 74 -3.34 -14.01 4.49
C ALA A 74 -2.26 -15.10 4.49
N ASP A 75 -0.98 -14.73 4.54
CA ASP A 75 0.13 -15.68 4.63
C ASP A 75 0.16 -16.38 6.01
N ILE A 76 -0.08 -15.65 7.11
CA ILE A 76 -0.15 -16.23 8.47
C ILE A 76 -1.32 -17.22 8.59
N LEU A 77 -2.48 -16.87 8.03
CA LEU A 77 -3.68 -17.70 8.04
C LEU A 77 -3.69 -18.76 6.94
N ARG A 78 -2.67 -18.78 6.07
CA ARG A 78 -2.49 -19.72 4.95
C ARG A 78 -3.71 -19.77 4.00
N PHE A 79 -4.25 -18.61 3.66
CA PHE A 79 -5.37 -18.52 2.73
C PHE A 79 -4.98 -18.91 1.30
N ASP A 80 -5.95 -19.45 0.57
CA ASP A 80 -5.85 -19.69 -0.86
C ASP A 80 -5.75 -18.37 -1.63
N ASP A 81 -5.23 -18.40 -2.86
CA ASP A 81 -5.00 -17.20 -3.67
C ASP A 81 -6.28 -16.38 -3.92
N ARG A 82 -7.45 -17.02 -4.02
CA ARG A 82 -8.74 -16.32 -4.14
C ARG A 82 -9.13 -15.58 -2.87
N ASP A 83 -8.94 -16.20 -1.71
CA ASP A 83 -9.29 -15.61 -0.42
C ASP A 83 -8.28 -14.54 0.00
N ARG A 84 -6.99 -14.74 -0.30
CA ARG A 84 -5.96 -13.70 -0.15
C ARG A 84 -6.32 -12.46 -0.95
N ARG A 85 -6.71 -12.60 -2.22
CA ARG A 85 -7.08 -11.45 -3.06
C ARG A 85 -8.23 -10.64 -2.45
N LYS A 86 -9.29 -11.32 -1.98
CA LYS A 86 -10.42 -10.67 -1.29
C LYS A 86 -9.96 -9.95 -0.02
N LEU A 87 -9.14 -10.61 0.81
CA LEU A 87 -8.65 -10.01 2.06
C LEU A 87 -7.80 -8.77 1.79
N VAL A 88 -6.94 -8.82 0.76
CA VAL A 88 -6.09 -7.70 0.37
C VAL A 88 -6.91 -6.52 -0.13
N ILE A 89 -7.95 -6.75 -0.94
CA ILE A 89 -8.92 -5.72 -1.35
C ILE A 89 -9.58 -5.08 -0.12
N CYS A 90 -10.05 -5.88 0.83
CA CYS A 90 -10.61 -5.37 2.08
C CYS A 90 -9.59 -4.53 2.87
N GLY A 91 -8.32 -4.95 2.92
CA GLY A 91 -7.24 -4.22 3.57
C GLY A 91 -6.93 -2.88 2.91
N ILE A 92 -6.95 -2.82 1.57
CA ILE A 92 -6.78 -1.59 0.79
C ILE A 92 -7.92 -0.62 1.11
N SER A 93 -9.17 -1.09 1.06
CA SER A 93 -10.34 -0.30 1.40
C SER A 93 -10.26 0.24 2.83
N ALA A 94 -9.94 -0.61 3.80
CA ALA A 94 -9.79 -0.21 5.20
C ALA A 94 -8.70 0.86 5.37
N GLY A 95 -7.53 0.65 4.78
CA GLY A 95 -6.41 1.61 4.84
C GLY A 95 -6.77 2.97 4.25
N PHE A 96 -7.50 2.99 3.13
CA PHE A 96 -8.00 4.22 2.53
C PHE A 96 -9.03 4.91 3.44
N SER A 97 -10.04 4.16 3.90
CA SER A 97 -11.10 4.69 4.78
C SER A 97 -10.55 5.26 6.08
N THR A 98 -9.54 4.65 6.68
CA THR A 98 -8.92 5.14 7.92
C THR A 98 -8.23 6.49 7.74
N VAL A 99 -7.57 6.72 6.61
CA VAL A 99 -6.81 7.97 6.40
C VAL A 99 -7.67 9.11 5.89
N PHE A 100 -8.67 8.83 5.07
CA PHE A 100 -9.55 9.85 4.51
C PHE A 100 -10.84 10.06 5.32
N GLY A 101 -11.16 9.17 6.26
CA GLY A 101 -12.40 9.24 7.04
C GLY A 101 -13.66 8.93 6.21
N THR A 102 -13.49 8.41 5.00
CA THR A 102 -14.57 8.18 4.02
C THR A 102 -14.75 6.67 3.76
N PRO A 103 -15.58 5.97 4.54
CA PRO A 103 -15.75 4.53 4.42
C PRO A 103 -16.33 4.11 3.06
N ILE A 104 -17.35 4.82 2.57
CA ILE A 104 -18.00 4.53 1.28
C ILE A 104 -16.99 4.69 0.13
N ALA A 105 -16.22 5.79 0.12
CA ALA A 105 -15.21 6.01 -0.91
C ALA A 105 -14.10 4.96 -0.88
N GLY A 106 -13.65 4.54 0.31
CA GLY A 106 -12.63 3.49 0.43
C GLY A 106 -13.13 2.11 -0.02
N ALA A 107 -14.40 1.79 0.21
CA ALA A 107 -15.01 0.57 -0.32
C ALA A 107 -15.07 0.57 -1.85
N ILE A 108 -15.51 1.67 -2.46
CA ILE A 108 -15.54 1.82 -3.93
C ILE A 108 -14.12 1.75 -4.49
N PHE A 109 -13.17 2.45 -3.87
CA PHE A 109 -11.77 2.46 -4.27
C PHE A 109 -11.18 1.04 -4.31
N GLY A 110 -11.42 0.22 -3.28
CA GLY A 110 -10.89 -1.14 -3.29
C GLY A 110 -11.51 -2.05 -4.35
N ILE A 111 -12.74 -1.76 -4.81
CA ILE A 111 -13.40 -2.52 -5.88
C ILE A 111 -12.90 -2.11 -7.27
N GLU A 112 -12.58 -0.83 -7.45
CA GLU A 112 -12.04 -0.29 -8.71
C GLU A 112 -10.61 -0.78 -9.01
N VAL A 113 -9.85 -1.02 -7.95
CA VAL A 113 -8.40 -1.30 -7.93
C VAL A 113 -8.08 -2.80 -8.07
#